data_AF-A0A844IFF8-F1
#
_entry.id   AF-A0A844IFF8-F1
#
_cell.length_a   1.000
_cell.length_b   1.000
_cell.length_c   1.000
_cell.angle_alpha   90.00
_cell.angle_beta   90.00
_cell.angle_gamma   90.00
#
_symmetry.space_group_name_H-M   'P 1'
#
loop_
_entity.id
_entity.type
_entity.pdbx_description
1 polymer ?
#
loop_
_entity_poly.entity_id
_entity_poly.type
_entity_poly.pdbx_seq_one_letter_code
_entity_poly.pdbx_strand_id
1 'polypeptide(L)'
;MVMSKNIDKIKDTRVNCYSVMTQFQVEEYLKMVKSAFENRGGLEGQRDTLKTNTAIRIRKRMIQDIEAGAVLPPIVIGVIIPQDNFAIIEQLEDNNAFLEFINKIPEDSISIIDGMQRTKALSVALKDNANICNHKIRVEFWIASQINSLIYRMLVLNTGQAPWEIRRQIETVFQGIIKELKEKFSEIEIITLTDKNHKNKRSSPGQFQSDDIIELFLVFGAKKVKIDIAEKVAEEFIKLDFIGSISNPNFANIFYEVMFYLYKFDQAISRYRNGDIEGYFQEGKDLFSSQSACIGFVTALAFSILGRPGNDYKPEEQNQKWQDIKNKTDVLLTKIENLSNDEIGNFLDFPTLNELISKKPGRKNFFEREFFLQAFNLLISEKFNIDNMTQCWRALY
;
A
#
# COMPACT_ATOMS: atom_id res chain seq x y z
N MET A 1 29.82 -4.07 39.17
CA MET A 1 29.99 -3.12 38.04
C MET A 1 28.59 -2.81 37.53
N VAL A 2 28.13 -1.57 37.71
CA VAL A 2 26.73 -1.16 37.47
C VAL A 2 26.44 -1.23 35.98
N MET A 3 25.56 -2.16 35.57
CA MET A 3 24.98 -2.21 34.23
C MET A 3 24.23 -0.89 33.98
N SER A 4 24.44 -0.25 32.82
CA SER A 4 23.81 1.03 32.51
C SER A 4 22.29 0.89 32.51
N LYS A 5 21.62 1.66 33.37
CA LYS A 5 20.18 1.60 33.68
C LYS A 5 19.22 2.07 32.58
N ASN A 6 19.66 2.62 31.46
CA ASN A 6 18.77 3.45 30.65
C ASN A 6 18.45 2.81 29.30
N ILE A 7 17.32 2.11 29.23
CA ILE A 7 16.54 2.08 27.99
C ILE A 7 15.79 3.42 27.90
N ASP A 8 15.81 4.05 26.72
CA ASP A 8 15.03 5.26 26.46
C ASP A 8 13.75 4.84 25.72
N LYS A 9 12.59 5.14 26.30
CA LYS A 9 11.28 4.71 25.79
C LYS A 9 10.39 5.92 25.54
N ILE A 10 9.89 6.03 24.31
CA ILE A 10 8.98 7.11 23.91
C ILE A 10 7.77 6.49 23.21
N LYS A 11 6.56 6.89 23.62
CA LYS A 11 5.32 6.51 22.94
C LYS A 11 4.99 7.52 21.84
N ASP A 12 4.88 7.04 20.60
CA ASP A 12 4.32 7.80 19.49
C ASP A 12 2.79 7.65 19.51
N THR A 13 2.09 8.72 19.90
CA THR A 13 0.63 8.73 19.99
C THR A 13 -0.06 8.88 18.64
N ARG A 14 0.65 9.28 17.57
CA ARG A 14 0.08 9.48 16.24
C ARG A 14 -0.17 8.15 15.54
N VAL A 15 0.79 7.24 15.57
CA VAL A 15 0.70 5.92 14.93
C VAL A 15 0.63 4.77 15.94
N ASN A 16 0.42 5.10 17.22
CA ASN A 16 0.28 4.21 18.36
C ASN A 16 1.37 3.12 18.38
N CYS A 17 2.63 3.54 18.54
CA CYS A 17 3.77 2.63 18.65
C CYS A 17 4.78 3.14 19.68
N TYR A 18 5.76 2.31 20.04
CA TYR A 18 6.84 2.68 20.96
C TYR A 18 8.17 2.73 20.23
N SER A 19 8.94 3.80 20.46
CA SER A 19 10.37 3.82 20.19
C SER A 19 11.12 3.45 21.47
N VAL A 20 11.99 2.45 21.38
CA VAL A 20 12.87 2.02 22.47
C VAL A 20 14.31 2.01 21.99
N MET A 21 15.13 2.90 22.54
CA MET A 21 16.55 3.01 22.18
C MET A 21 17.42 2.35 23.24
N THR A 22 18.30 1.45 22.81
CA THR A 22 19.20 0.70 23.69
C THR A 22 20.55 0.34 23.03
N GLN A 23 21.42 -0.35 23.77
CA GLN A 23 22.73 -0.82 23.34
C GLN A 23 22.76 -2.33 23.20
N PHE A 24 23.37 -2.80 22.11
CA PHE A 24 23.63 -4.22 21.85
C PHE A 24 25.13 -4.44 21.61
N GLN A 25 25.62 -5.64 21.93
CA GLN A 25 26.89 -6.10 21.34
C GLN A 25 26.68 -6.45 19.87
N VAL A 26 27.72 -6.29 19.04
CA VAL A 26 27.63 -6.60 17.60
C VAL A 26 27.17 -8.03 17.35
N GLU A 27 27.70 -9.00 18.10
CA GLU A 27 27.33 -10.41 17.92
C GLU A 27 25.86 -10.69 18.27
N GLU A 28 25.38 -10.15 19.40
CA GLU A 28 23.99 -10.31 19.85
C GLU A 28 23.01 -9.70 18.83
N TYR A 29 23.32 -8.49 18.35
CA TYR A 29 22.54 -7.82 17.32
C TYR A 29 22.48 -8.62 16.02
N LEU A 30 23.62 -9.08 15.51
CA LEU A 30 23.68 -9.82 14.25
C LEU A 30 22.95 -11.17 14.34
N LYS A 31 22.96 -11.82 15.51
CA LYS A 31 22.15 -13.02 15.75
C LYS A 31 20.66 -12.70 15.69
N MET A 32 20.22 -11.66 16.40
CA MET A 32 18.81 -11.24 16.44
C MET A 32 18.24 -10.91 15.05
N VAL A 33 19.00 -10.20 14.21
CA VAL A 33 18.50 -9.78 12.88
C VAL A 33 18.84 -10.75 11.75
N LYS A 34 19.41 -11.93 12.04
CA LYS A 34 19.94 -12.83 11.01
C LYS A 34 18.89 -13.19 9.95
N SER A 35 17.72 -13.68 10.40
CA SER A 35 16.62 -14.06 9.51
C SER A 35 16.11 -12.87 8.69
N ALA A 36 15.87 -11.72 9.35
CA ALA A 36 15.49 -10.49 8.66
C ALA A 36 16.53 -10.06 7.61
N PHE A 37 17.81 -10.12 7.94
CA PHE A 37 18.89 -9.71 7.05
C PHE A 37 19.05 -10.64 5.83
N GLU A 38 18.94 -11.96 6.03
CA GLU A 38 18.91 -12.96 4.95
C GLU A 38 17.68 -12.77 4.04
N ASN A 39 16.56 -12.36 4.62
CA ASN A 39 15.31 -11.99 3.94
C ASN A 39 15.27 -10.50 3.52
N ARG A 40 16.42 -9.92 3.14
CA ARG A 40 16.55 -8.54 2.59
C ARG A 40 16.00 -7.40 3.47
N GLY A 41 16.01 -7.60 4.79
CA GLY A 41 15.50 -6.66 5.78
C GLY A 41 14.23 -7.13 6.49
N GLY A 42 13.68 -8.29 6.15
CA GLY A 42 12.55 -8.90 6.85
C GLY A 42 11.18 -8.30 6.47
N LEU A 43 11.16 -7.28 5.62
CA LEU A 43 9.95 -6.74 5.00
C LEU A 43 9.90 -7.14 3.53
N GLU A 44 8.76 -7.68 3.14
CA GLU A 44 8.54 -8.10 1.77
C GLU A 44 8.69 -6.91 0.79
N GLY A 45 9.34 -7.14 -0.35
CA GLY A 45 9.62 -6.08 -1.34
C GLY A 45 10.72 -5.07 -0.98
N GLN A 46 11.28 -5.10 0.24
CA GLN A 46 12.33 -4.16 0.66
C GLN A 46 13.61 -4.30 -0.19
N ARG A 47 14.32 -3.16 -0.41
CA ARG A 47 15.58 -3.15 -1.16
C ARG A 47 16.71 -3.81 -0.37
N ASP A 48 17.46 -4.68 -1.05
CA ASP A 48 18.74 -5.18 -0.57
C ASP A 48 19.81 -4.07 -0.58
N THR A 49 20.97 -4.37 -0.01
CA THR A 49 22.16 -3.55 -0.03
C THR A 49 22.53 -3.07 -1.44
N LEU A 50 22.75 -1.76 -1.60
CA LEU A 50 23.24 -1.11 -2.80
C LEU A 50 24.53 -1.76 -3.32
N LYS A 51 24.53 -2.14 -4.60
CA LYS A 51 25.65 -2.81 -5.29
C LYS A 51 26.45 -1.87 -6.19
N THR A 52 26.14 -0.58 -6.22
CA THR A 52 26.87 0.39 -7.05
C THR A 52 28.32 0.54 -6.60
N ASN A 53 29.23 0.87 -7.52
CA ASN A 53 30.65 1.08 -7.21
C ASN A 53 30.87 2.12 -6.08
N THR A 54 30.07 3.18 -6.07
CA THR A 54 30.07 4.19 -5.00
C THR A 54 29.65 3.59 -3.66
N ALA A 55 28.57 2.80 -3.61
CA ALA A 55 28.12 2.15 -2.39
C ALA A 55 29.13 1.11 -1.86
N ILE A 56 29.82 0.39 -2.75
CA ILE A 56 30.89 -0.53 -2.38
C ILE A 56 32.05 0.23 -1.72
N ARG A 57 32.49 1.35 -2.30
CA ARG A 57 33.56 2.19 -1.71
C ARG A 57 33.16 2.74 -0.34
N ILE A 58 31.94 3.26 -0.20
CA ILE A 58 31.41 3.77 1.08
C ILE A 58 31.38 2.64 2.12
N ARG A 59 30.91 1.44 1.74
CA ARG A 59 30.87 0.29 2.64
C ARG A 59 32.27 -0.13 3.08
N LYS A 60 33.23 -0.18 2.16
CA LYS A 60 34.63 -0.50 2.49
C LYS A 60 35.19 0.49 3.51
N ARG A 61 34.90 1.78 3.35
CA ARG A 61 35.30 2.79 4.33
C ARG A 61 34.62 2.58 5.67
N MET A 62 33.32 2.32 5.67
CA MET A 62 32.55 2.04 6.88
C MET A 62 33.10 0.83 7.66
N ILE A 63 33.51 -0.24 6.97
CA ILE A 63 34.15 -1.42 7.59
C ILE A 63 35.45 -1.01 8.30
N GLN A 64 36.33 -0.25 7.64
CA GLN A 64 37.57 0.24 8.23
C GLN A 64 37.32 1.14 9.45
N ASP A 65 36.31 2.01 9.37
CA ASP A 65 35.97 2.89 10.48
C ASP A 65 35.42 2.07 11.68
N ILE A 66 34.59 1.03 11.45
CA ILE A 66 34.14 0.10 12.51
C ILE A 66 35.33 -0.61 13.15
N GLU A 67 36.26 -1.15 12.35
CA GLU A 67 37.48 -1.81 12.83
C GLU A 67 38.36 -0.89 13.68
N ALA A 68 38.36 0.41 13.37
CA ALA A 68 39.05 1.45 14.13
C ALA A 68 38.28 1.91 15.38
N GLY A 69 37.10 1.34 15.67
CA GLY A 69 36.29 1.66 16.86
C GLY A 69 35.27 2.78 16.65
N ALA A 70 34.95 3.17 15.41
CA ALA A 70 33.94 4.19 15.14
C ALA A 70 32.54 3.72 15.57
N VAL A 71 31.80 4.60 16.25
CA VAL A 71 30.41 4.38 16.61
C VAL A 71 29.51 4.87 15.48
N LEU A 72 28.71 3.97 14.90
CA LEU A 72 27.78 4.30 13.84
C LEU A 72 26.48 4.92 14.39
N PRO A 73 25.72 5.67 13.57
CA PRO A 73 24.37 6.08 13.91
C PRO A 73 23.48 4.87 14.24
N PRO A 74 22.43 5.04 15.07
CA PRO A 74 21.60 3.93 15.55
C PRO A 74 20.93 3.15 14.41
N ILE A 75 21.00 1.82 14.48
CA ILE A 75 20.26 0.96 13.56
C ILE A 75 18.80 0.89 14.01
N VAL A 76 17.87 1.04 13.08
CA VAL A 76 16.44 1.06 13.35
C VAL A 76 15.83 -0.30 13.02
N ILE A 77 15.21 -0.92 14.02
CA ILE A 77 14.56 -2.22 13.92
C ILE A 77 13.05 -2.05 14.13
N GLY A 78 12.27 -2.69 13.28
CA GLY A 78 10.82 -2.78 13.37
C GLY A 78 10.39 -4.08 14.02
N VAL A 79 9.44 -4.01 14.93
CA VAL A 79 8.90 -5.17 15.67
C VAL A 79 7.39 -5.13 15.64
N ILE A 80 6.75 -6.22 15.21
CA ILE A 80 5.29 -6.38 15.24
C ILE A 80 4.86 -7.31 16.37
N ILE A 81 4.04 -6.79 17.28
CA ILE A 81 3.43 -7.55 18.38
C ILE A 81 1.94 -7.23 18.53
N PRO A 82 1.10 -8.14 19.06
CA PRO A 82 -0.28 -7.82 19.37
C PRO A 82 -0.42 -6.59 20.28
N GLN A 83 -1.43 -5.76 20.06
CA GLN A 83 -1.65 -4.52 20.83
C GLN A 83 -1.77 -4.76 22.34
N ASP A 84 -2.34 -5.90 22.75
CA ASP A 84 -2.48 -6.30 24.16
C ASP A 84 -1.12 -6.41 24.87
N ASN A 85 -0.04 -6.63 24.13
CA ASN A 85 1.31 -6.75 24.66
C ASN A 85 1.99 -5.38 24.88
N PHE A 86 1.36 -4.25 24.51
CA PHE A 86 1.96 -2.93 24.67
C PHE A 86 2.16 -2.54 26.14
N ALA A 87 1.28 -3.00 27.03
CA ALA A 87 1.41 -2.77 28.47
C ALA A 87 2.73 -3.34 29.04
N ILE A 88 3.24 -4.42 28.43
CA ILE A 88 4.53 -5.02 28.80
C ILE A 88 5.67 -4.02 28.55
N ILE A 89 5.64 -3.32 27.40
CA ILE A 89 6.67 -2.34 27.03
C ILE A 89 6.73 -1.19 28.03
N GLU A 90 5.57 -0.74 28.52
CA GLU A 90 5.49 0.33 29.52
C GLU A 90 6.16 -0.07 30.85
N GLN A 91 6.11 -1.35 31.21
CA GLN A 91 6.66 -1.91 32.45
C GLN A 91 8.15 -2.28 32.37
N LEU A 92 8.77 -2.29 31.19
CA LEU A 92 10.22 -2.60 31.07
C LEU A 92 11.06 -1.48 31.68
N GLU A 93 11.89 -1.77 32.68
CA GLU A 93 12.67 -0.73 33.38
C GLU A 93 14.14 -0.68 32.97
N ASP A 94 14.69 -1.77 32.43
CA ASP A 94 16.11 -1.86 32.10
C ASP A 94 16.40 -2.64 30.82
N ASN A 95 17.66 -2.61 30.40
CA ASN A 95 18.10 -3.25 29.17
C ASN A 95 18.00 -4.78 29.23
N ASN A 96 18.22 -5.40 30.38
CA ASN A 96 18.16 -6.86 30.47
C ASN A 96 16.72 -7.35 30.29
N ALA A 97 15.76 -6.71 30.95
CA ALA A 97 14.34 -6.98 30.77
C ALA A 97 13.91 -6.76 29.32
N PHE A 98 14.41 -5.71 28.67
CA PHE A 98 14.15 -5.45 27.25
C PHE A 98 14.75 -6.52 26.32
N LEU A 99 15.98 -6.95 26.56
CA LEU A 99 16.64 -8.00 25.80
C LEU A 99 15.90 -9.34 25.95
N GLU A 100 15.48 -9.70 27.16
CA GLU A 100 14.66 -10.90 27.40
C GLU A 100 13.31 -10.83 26.67
N PHE A 101 12.71 -9.65 26.62
CA PHE A 101 11.48 -9.43 25.86
C PHE A 101 11.69 -9.61 24.36
N ILE A 102 12.69 -8.94 23.78
CA ILE A 102 12.97 -9.00 22.34
C ILE A 102 13.37 -10.41 21.89
N ASN A 103 14.15 -11.14 22.69
CA ASN A 103 14.55 -12.52 22.37
C ASN A 103 13.38 -13.52 22.36
N LYS A 104 12.22 -13.17 22.93
CA LYS A 104 10.99 -13.98 22.86
C LYS A 104 10.14 -13.66 21.64
N ILE A 105 10.44 -12.59 20.91
CA ILE A 105 9.68 -12.22 19.72
C ILE A 105 10.06 -13.15 18.57
N PRO A 106 9.08 -13.67 17.81
CA PRO A 106 9.35 -14.47 16.62
C PRO A 106 10.22 -13.71 15.60
N GLU A 107 11.17 -14.40 14.97
CA GLU A 107 12.12 -13.78 14.04
C GLU A 107 11.43 -13.11 12.83
N ASP A 108 10.29 -13.65 12.40
CA ASP A 108 9.41 -13.16 11.34
C ASP A 108 8.65 -11.88 11.71
N SER A 109 8.60 -11.53 13.00
CA SER A 109 8.07 -10.25 13.49
C SER A 109 9.11 -9.13 13.53
N ILE A 110 10.38 -9.42 13.17
CA ILE A 110 11.51 -8.48 13.25
C ILE A 110 11.93 -8.05 11.85
N SER A 111 12.12 -6.74 11.67
CA SER A 111 12.56 -6.14 10.41
C SER A 111 13.63 -5.09 10.60
N ILE A 112 14.50 -4.90 9.61
CA ILE A 112 15.50 -3.82 9.59
C ILE A 112 14.90 -2.64 8.82
N ILE A 113 14.42 -1.63 9.56
CA ILE A 113 13.76 -0.45 8.99
C ILE A 113 14.78 0.48 8.33
N ASP A 114 15.87 0.75 9.03
CA ASP A 114 17.00 1.53 8.54
C ASP A 114 18.29 0.96 9.13
N GLY A 115 19.25 0.65 8.27
CA GLY A 115 20.52 0.08 8.71
C GLY A 115 21.09 -1.01 7.82
N MET A 116 20.43 -1.44 6.74
CA MET A 116 20.91 -2.55 5.89
C MET A 116 22.39 -2.48 5.49
N GLN A 117 22.91 -1.28 5.18
CA GLN A 117 24.33 -1.08 4.89
C GLN A 117 25.23 -1.24 6.10
N ARG A 118 24.79 -0.73 7.26
CA ARG A 118 25.48 -0.81 8.55
C ARG A 118 25.50 -2.25 9.05
N THR A 119 24.38 -2.96 8.96
CA THR A 119 24.27 -4.40 9.25
C THR A 119 25.23 -5.20 8.37
N LYS A 120 25.28 -4.92 7.06
CA LYS A 120 26.25 -5.59 6.17
C LYS A 120 27.69 -5.28 6.53
N ALA A 121 28.01 -4.02 6.84
CA ALA A 121 29.35 -3.62 7.24
C ALA A 121 29.78 -4.29 8.55
N LEU A 122 28.90 -4.34 9.56
CA LEU A 122 29.13 -5.05 10.83
C LEU A 122 29.34 -6.55 10.62
N SER A 123 28.51 -7.17 9.77
CA SER A 123 28.64 -8.60 9.43
C SER A 123 29.98 -8.93 8.76
N VAL A 124 30.45 -8.06 7.86
CA VAL A 124 31.76 -8.23 7.20
C VAL A 124 32.90 -7.96 8.19
N ALA A 125 32.82 -6.86 8.94
CA ALA A 125 33.85 -6.49 9.91
C ALA A 125 34.03 -7.58 10.98
N LEU A 126 32.94 -8.14 11.52
CA LEU A 126 33.02 -9.25 12.50
C LEU A 126 33.68 -10.50 11.92
N LYS A 127 33.45 -10.78 10.63
CA LYS A 127 34.07 -11.91 9.93
C LYS A 127 35.58 -11.72 9.75
N ASP A 128 35.99 -10.49 9.45
CA ASP A 128 37.39 -10.14 9.19
C ASP A 128 38.19 -9.89 10.50
N ASN A 129 37.51 -9.46 11.57
CA ASN A 129 38.10 -9.20 12.89
C ASN A 129 37.15 -9.62 14.03
N ALA A 130 37.44 -10.79 14.64
CA ALA A 130 36.64 -11.35 15.73
C ALA A 130 36.55 -10.46 16.98
N ASN A 131 37.51 -9.54 17.20
CA ASN A 131 37.49 -8.61 18.34
C ASN A 131 36.30 -7.63 18.28
N ILE A 132 35.61 -7.56 17.14
CA ILE A 132 34.45 -6.70 16.96
C ILE A 132 33.21 -7.23 17.71
N CYS A 133 33.17 -8.51 18.09
CA CYS A 133 31.99 -9.15 18.71
C CYS A 133 31.40 -8.35 19.89
N ASN A 134 32.26 -7.85 20.77
CA ASN A 134 31.88 -7.16 22.00
C ASN A 134 31.72 -5.63 21.84
N HIS A 135 31.93 -5.08 20.63
CA HIS A 135 31.71 -3.65 20.42
C HIS A 135 30.24 -3.31 20.63
N LYS A 136 29.99 -2.18 21.29
CA LYS A 136 28.64 -1.71 21.55
C LYS A 136 28.12 -0.88 20.39
N ILE A 137 26.93 -1.19 19.93
CA ILE A 137 26.18 -0.41 18.94
C ILE A 137 24.89 0.11 19.57
N ARG A 138 24.35 1.18 19.00
CA ARG A 138 23.02 1.70 19.36
C ARG A 138 21.98 1.13 18.42
N VAL A 139 20.88 0.66 18.98
CA VAL A 139 19.74 0.12 18.24
C VAL A 139 18.48 0.81 18.75
N GLU A 140 17.65 1.27 17.83
CA GLU A 140 16.33 1.84 18.12
C GLU A 140 15.26 0.87 17.61
N PHE A 141 14.40 0.42 18.50
CA PHE A 141 13.30 -0.49 18.21
C PHE A 141 12.00 0.29 18.10
N TRP A 142 11.35 0.17 16.95
CA TRP A 142 9.98 0.63 16.74
C TRP A 142 9.05 -0.56 16.88
N ILE A 143 8.26 -0.56 17.96
CA ILE A 143 7.38 -1.66 18.31
C ILE A 143 5.95 -1.23 18.04
N ALA A 144 5.29 -1.90 17.11
CA ALA A 144 3.95 -1.57 16.62
C ALA A 144 3.03 -2.80 16.60
N SER A 145 1.73 -2.56 16.51
CA SER A 145 0.71 -3.61 16.35
C SER A 145 0.39 -3.92 14.90
N GLN A 146 0.77 -3.00 14.00
CA GLN A 146 0.49 -3.09 12.57
C GLN A 146 1.73 -2.66 11.79
N ILE A 147 1.97 -3.36 10.68
CA ILE A 147 3.09 -3.08 9.75
C ILE A 147 3.07 -1.63 9.25
N ASN A 148 1.87 -1.10 9.08
CA ASN A 148 1.56 0.25 8.65
C ASN A 148 2.25 1.33 9.50
N SER A 149 2.33 1.15 10.82
CA SER A 149 3.00 2.11 11.72
C SER A 149 4.52 2.11 11.54
N LEU A 150 5.14 0.97 11.21
CA LEU A 150 6.58 0.87 10.94
C LEU A 150 6.91 1.50 9.58
N ILE A 151 6.04 1.29 8.60
CA ILE A 151 6.13 1.87 7.27
C ILE A 151 6.03 3.39 7.31
N TYR A 152 5.15 3.97 8.14
CA TYR A 152 5.09 5.41 8.37
C TYR A 152 6.49 5.98 8.74
N ARG A 153 7.21 5.31 9.64
CA ARG A 153 8.59 5.67 10.00
C ARG A 153 9.53 5.56 8.80
N MET A 154 9.44 4.47 8.03
CA MET A 154 10.26 4.26 6.82
C MET A 154 10.10 5.38 5.79
N LEU A 155 8.88 5.85 5.56
CA LEU A 155 8.55 6.82 4.51
C LEU A 155 8.86 8.27 4.92
N VAL A 156 8.59 8.63 6.18
CA VAL A 156 8.71 10.01 6.66
C VAL A 156 10.12 10.31 7.15
N LEU A 157 10.78 9.37 7.83
CA LEU A 157 11.98 9.70 8.62
C LEU A 157 13.30 9.22 8.02
N ASN A 158 13.24 8.45 6.94
CA ASN A 158 14.39 8.24 6.04
C ASN A 158 14.50 9.35 4.97
N THR A 159 13.67 10.39 5.03
CA THR A 159 13.74 11.53 4.10
C THR A 159 15.05 12.29 4.34
N GLY A 160 15.93 12.28 3.33
CA GLY A 160 17.26 12.88 3.38
C GLY A 160 18.43 11.92 3.10
N GLN A 161 18.20 10.60 3.12
CA GLN A 161 19.22 9.61 2.74
C GLN A 161 18.85 8.91 1.42
N ALA A 162 19.88 8.45 0.67
CA ALA A 162 19.81 8.07 -0.74
C ALA A 162 18.46 7.46 -1.19
N PRO A 163 17.79 8.07 -2.19
CA PRO A 163 16.40 7.81 -2.50
C PRO A 163 16.18 6.33 -2.79
N TRP A 164 15.36 5.68 -1.97
CA TRP A 164 14.65 4.50 -2.39
C TRP A 164 13.52 4.99 -3.30
N GLU A 165 13.40 4.44 -4.52
CA GLU A 165 12.35 4.90 -5.42
C GLU A 165 10.98 4.79 -4.75
N ILE A 166 10.23 5.89 -4.76
CA ILE A 166 8.96 6.01 -4.05
C ILE A 166 7.95 4.98 -4.53
N ARG A 167 8.00 4.62 -5.82
CA ARG A 167 7.21 3.52 -6.37
C ARG A 167 7.47 2.20 -5.63
N ARG A 168 8.74 1.84 -5.38
CA ARG A 168 9.07 0.62 -4.61
C ARG A 168 8.73 0.75 -3.13
N GLN A 169 8.86 1.94 -2.56
CA GLN A 169 8.40 2.24 -1.19
C GLN A 169 6.92 1.92 -1.06
N ILE A 170 6.12 2.53 -1.93
CA ILE A 170 4.69 2.32 -2.13
C ILE A 170 4.43 0.81 -2.29
N GLU A 171 5.01 0.13 -3.29
CA GLU A 171 4.78 -1.31 -3.54
C GLU A 171 4.96 -2.18 -2.28
N THR A 172 6.03 -1.97 -1.49
CA THR A 172 6.23 -2.68 -0.22
C THR A 172 5.12 -2.40 0.79
N VAL A 173 4.65 -1.16 0.91
CA VAL A 173 3.50 -0.84 1.78
C VAL A 173 2.26 -1.57 1.32
N PHE A 174 2.04 -1.56 0.02
CA PHE A 174 0.84 -2.06 -0.59
C PHE A 174 0.73 -3.58 -0.58
N GLN A 175 1.82 -4.31 -0.39
CA GLN A 175 1.76 -5.75 -0.19
C GLN A 175 0.90 -6.13 1.03
N GLY A 176 0.98 -5.36 2.13
CA GLY A 176 0.11 -5.56 3.29
C GLY A 176 -1.36 -5.37 2.94
N ILE A 177 -1.69 -4.29 2.22
CA ILE A 177 -3.05 -3.97 1.75
C ILE A 177 -3.57 -5.05 0.78
N ILE A 178 -2.73 -5.51 -0.15
CA ILE A 178 -3.04 -6.58 -1.09
C ILE A 178 -3.34 -7.89 -0.34
N LYS A 179 -2.53 -8.22 0.67
CA LYS A 179 -2.71 -9.40 1.50
C LYS A 179 -4.01 -9.33 2.29
N GLU A 180 -4.26 -8.23 2.99
CA GLU A 180 -5.51 -8.00 3.74
C GLU A 180 -6.74 -8.04 2.82
N LEU A 181 -6.66 -7.43 1.63
CA LEU A 181 -7.73 -7.47 0.64
C LEU A 181 -8.05 -8.92 0.24
N LYS A 182 -7.02 -9.72 -0.05
CA LYS A 182 -7.16 -11.13 -0.43
C LYS A 182 -7.67 -12.01 0.71
N GLU A 183 -7.27 -11.74 1.94
CA GLU A 183 -7.77 -12.42 3.14
C GLU A 183 -9.24 -12.10 3.40
N LYS A 184 -9.65 -10.84 3.15
CA LYS A 184 -11.03 -10.38 3.34
C LYS A 184 -11.99 -10.82 2.22
N PHE A 185 -11.51 -10.86 0.98
CA PHE A 185 -12.28 -11.21 -0.22
C PHE A 185 -11.48 -12.17 -1.11
N SER A 186 -11.67 -13.47 -0.90
CA SER A 186 -10.94 -14.52 -1.63
C SER A 186 -11.37 -14.65 -3.10
N GLU A 187 -12.51 -14.07 -3.46
CA GLU A 187 -13.06 -14.03 -4.81
C GLU A 187 -12.29 -13.09 -5.74
N ILE A 188 -11.59 -12.10 -5.20
CA ILE A 188 -10.76 -11.18 -5.98
C ILE A 188 -9.44 -11.87 -6.30
N GLU A 189 -9.19 -12.10 -7.58
CA GLU A 189 -7.93 -12.69 -8.04
C GLU A 189 -6.90 -11.59 -8.29
N ILE A 190 -5.79 -11.62 -7.55
CA ILE A 190 -4.71 -10.63 -7.66
C ILE A 190 -3.52 -11.26 -8.39
N ILE A 191 -3.20 -10.70 -9.56
CA ILE A 191 -2.05 -11.13 -10.39
C ILE A 191 -0.81 -10.36 -9.92
N THR A 192 0.20 -11.09 -9.46
CA THR A 192 1.45 -10.49 -8.96
C THR A 192 2.56 -10.52 -10.01
N LEU A 193 3.45 -9.53 -9.99
CA LEU A 193 4.61 -9.45 -10.92
C LEU A 193 5.58 -10.63 -10.81
N THR A 194 5.54 -11.40 -9.72
CA THR A 194 6.39 -12.58 -9.50
C THR A 194 5.92 -13.84 -10.22
N ASP A 195 4.69 -13.84 -10.75
CA ASP A 195 4.22 -14.90 -11.62
C ASP A 195 4.99 -14.81 -12.94
N LYS A 196 5.94 -15.74 -13.14
CA LYS A 196 6.95 -15.78 -14.22
C LYS A 196 6.42 -15.77 -15.66
N ASN A 197 5.11 -15.61 -15.84
CA ASN A 197 4.47 -15.41 -17.13
C ASN A 197 3.95 -13.97 -17.24
N HIS A 198 4.79 -13.06 -17.76
CA HIS A 198 4.44 -11.71 -18.23
C HIS A 198 3.33 -11.67 -19.31
N LYS A 199 2.59 -12.78 -19.51
CA LYS A 199 1.51 -12.97 -20.48
C LYS A 199 0.13 -13.11 -19.83
N ASN A 200 -0.01 -13.02 -18.51
CA ASN A 200 -1.32 -13.02 -17.86
C ASN A 200 -2.00 -11.65 -18.02
N LYS A 201 -2.41 -11.33 -19.25
CA LYS A 201 -3.50 -10.39 -19.48
C LYS A 201 -4.72 -10.98 -18.79
N ARG A 202 -5.47 -10.13 -18.06
CA ARG A 202 -6.77 -10.46 -17.48
C ARG A 202 -7.59 -11.31 -18.47
N SER A 203 -7.93 -12.53 -18.09
CA SER A 203 -8.72 -13.47 -18.88
C SER A 203 -10.15 -13.58 -18.39
N SER A 204 -10.39 -13.27 -17.12
CA SER A 204 -11.68 -13.39 -16.43
C SER A 204 -12.07 -12.11 -15.69
N PRO A 205 -13.36 -11.88 -15.43
CA PRO A 205 -13.80 -10.86 -14.47
C PRO A 205 -13.18 -11.08 -13.08
N GLY A 206 -13.00 -9.99 -12.33
CA GLY A 206 -12.44 -10.03 -10.98
C GLY A 206 -10.94 -10.25 -10.85
N GLN A 207 -10.21 -10.33 -11.97
CA GLN A 207 -8.75 -10.36 -11.99
C GLN A 207 -8.17 -8.95 -12.04
N PHE A 208 -7.31 -8.59 -11.10
CA PHE A 208 -6.64 -7.29 -11.06
C PHE A 208 -5.14 -7.45 -10.89
N GLN A 209 -4.34 -6.60 -11.55
CA GLN A 209 -2.90 -6.58 -11.32
C GLN A 209 -2.58 -5.89 -9.99
N SER A 210 -1.54 -6.34 -9.29
CA SER A 210 -1.09 -5.70 -8.05
C SER A 210 -0.87 -4.19 -8.23
N ASP A 211 -0.24 -3.80 -9.34
CA ASP A 211 0.12 -2.42 -9.63
C ASP A 211 -1.11 -1.54 -9.89
N ASP A 212 -2.16 -2.12 -10.48
CA ASP A 212 -3.42 -1.44 -10.72
C ASP A 212 -4.15 -1.19 -9.41
N ILE A 213 -4.20 -2.17 -8.50
CA ILE A 213 -4.81 -2.02 -7.17
C ILE A 213 -4.10 -0.94 -6.36
N ILE A 214 -2.76 -0.90 -6.45
CA ILE A 214 -1.94 0.15 -5.83
C ILE A 214 -2.37 1.53 -6.34
N GLU A 215 -2.47 1.70 -7.65
CA GLU A 215 -2.92 2.96 -8.24
C GLU A 215 -4.35 3.31 -7.78
N LEU A 216 -5.27 2.33 -7.74
CA LEU A 216 -6.64 2.53 -7.28
C LEU A 216 -6.72 3.02 -5.84
N PHE A 217 -5.92 2.45 -4.93
CA PHE A 217 -5.87 2.93 -3.55
C PHE A 217 -5.31 4.35 -3.47
N LEU A 218 -4.27 4.66 -4.25
CA LEU A 218 -3.70 6.00 -4.27
C LEU A 218 -4.74 7.03 -4.75
N VAL A 219 -5.43 6.78 -5.87
CA VAL A 219 -6.47 7.71 -6.38
C VAL A 219 -7.67 7.82 -5.45
N PHE A 220 -8.02 6.73 -4.74
CA PHE A 220 -9.05 6.73 -3.71
C PHE A 220 -8.71 7.67 -2.56
N GLY A 221 -7.48 7.58 -2.02
CA GLY A 221 -7.02 8.45 -0.93
C GLY A 221 -6.80 9.89 -1.35
N ALA A 222 -6.15 10.09 -2.49
CA ALA A 222 -5.88 11.43 -3.02
C ALA A 222 -7.14 12.13 -3.54
N LYS A 223 -8.22 11.37 -3.80
CA LYS A 223 -9.46 11.87 -4.41
C LYS A 223 -9.15 12.62 -5.71
N LYS A 224 -8.32 12.01 -6.56
CA LYS A 224 -7.87 12.57 -7.84
C LYS A 224 -7.65 11.45 -8.82
N VAL A 225 -8.11 11.63 -10.05
CA VAL A 225 -7.93 10.63 -11.12
C VAL A 225 -6.49 10.51 -11.62
N LYS A 226 -5.65 11.51 -11.32
CA LYS A 226 -4.22 11.50 -11.64
C LYS A 226 -3.41 11.87 -10.42
N ILE A 227 -2.37 11.07 -10.18
CA ILE A 227 -1.36 11.31 -9.17
C ILE A 227 -0.03 11.38 -9.89
N ASP A 228 0.59 12.56 -9.87
CA ASP A 228 1.91 12.75 -10.49
C ASP A 228 2.99 12.40 -9.48
N ILE A 229 3.43 11.14 -9.50
CA ILE A 229 4.46 10.62 -8.60
C ILE A 229 5.85 11.16 -8.99
N ALA A 230 6.00 11.82 -10.15
CA ALA A 230 7.30 12.25 -10.66
C ALA A 230 7.81 13.60 -10.11
N GLU A 231 6.95 14.41 -9.50
CA GLU A 231 7.35 15.69 -8.92
C GLU A 231 7.71 15.54 -7.44
N LYS A 232 8.94 15.92 -7.06
CA LYS A 232 9.45 15.84 -5.67
C LYS A 232 8.54 16.45 -4.60
N VAL A 233 7.78 17.49 -4.94
CA VAL A 233 6.84 18.13 -4.02
C VAL A 233 5.54 17.33 -3.94
N ALA A 234 5.01 16.87 -5.07
CA ALA A 234 3.86 15.97 -5.11
C ALA A 234 4.16 14.66 -4.37
N GLU A 235 5.38 14.12 -4.49
CA GLU A 235 5.88 12.97 -3.75
C GLU A 235 5.75 13.11 -2.23
N GLU A 236 6.07 14.28 -1.66
CA GLU A 236 5.95 14.52 -0.22
C GLU A 236 4.50 14.67 0.24
N PHE A 237 3.65 15.34 -0.54
CA PHE A 237 2.21 15.46 -0.24
C PHE A 237 1.47 14.14 -0.38
N ILE A 238 1.73 13.39 -1.46
CA ILE A 238 1.19 12.04 -1.67
C ILE A 238 1.58 11.16 -0.49
N LYS A 239 2.84 11.21 -0.04
CA LYS A 239 3.27 10.47 1.16
C LYS A 239 2.45 10.87 2.38
N LEU A 240 2.29 12.16 2.67
CA LEU A 240 1.55 12.62 3.85
C LEU A 240 0.06 12.22 3.84
N ASP A 241 -0.61 12.37 2.70
CA ASP A 241 -2.02 11.96 2.51
C ASP A 241 -2.17 10.43 2.58
N PHE A 242 -1.24 9.71 1.95
CA PHE A 242 -1.16 8.25 1.97
C PHE A 242 -0.97 7.70 3.38
N ILE A 243 -0.08 8.33 4.14
CA ILE A 243 0.20 7.99 5.53
C ILE A 243 -1.04 8.15 6.41
N GLY A 244 -1.76 9.26 6.28
CA GLY A 244 -2.98 9.50 7.05
C GLY A 244 -4.05 8.44 6.74
N SER A 245 -4.10 8.00 5.48
CA SER A 245 -5.06 7.02 4.98
C SER A 245 -4.76 5.60 5.46
N ILE A 246 -3.49 5.18 5.43
CA ILE A 246 -3.08 3.84 5.88
C ILE A 246 -3.16 3.68 7.40
N SER A 247 -2.88 4.76 8.13
CA SER A 247 -2.95 4.76 9.59
C SER A 247 -4.38 4.71 10.12
N ASN A 248 -5.39 4.81 9.23
CA ASN A 248 -6.81 4.80 9.57
C ASN A 248 -7.44 3.46 9.15
N PRO A 249 -7.72 2.55 10.10
CA PRO A 249 -8.34 1.26 9.80
C PRO A 249 -9.70 1.38 9.09
N ASN A 250 -10.45 2.48 9.32
CA ASN A 250 -11.73 2.72 8.66
C ASN A 250 -11.53 2.96 7.15
N PHE A 251 -10.50 3.72 6.78
CA PHE A 251 -10.20 4.05 5.39
C PHE A 251 -9.86 2.78 4.59
N ALA A 252 -8.94 1.96 5.10
CA ALA A 252 -8.55 0.71 4.44
C ALA A 252 -9.74 -0.24 4.29
N ASN A 253 -10.57 -0.36 5.34
CA ASN A 253 -11.76 -1.20 5.28
C ASN A 253 -12.77 -0.76 4.23
N ILE A 254 -13.03 0.55 4.12
CA ILE A 254 -13.91 1.10 3.07
C ILE A 254 -13.31 0.82 1.70
N PHE A 255 -12.00 1.03 1.51
CA PHE A 255 -11.35 0.74 0.23
C PHE A 255 -11.50 -0.73 -0.18
N TYR A 256 -11.32 -1.67 0.76
CA TYR A 256 -11.51 -3.10 0.48
C TYR A 256 -12.94 -3.39 0.03
N GLU A 257 -13.94 -2.79 0.68
CA GLU A 257 -15.33 -2.94 0.26
C GLU A 257 -15.60 -2.30 -1.10
N VAL A 258 -15.02 -1.14 -1.41
CA VAL A 258 -15.10 -0.52 -2.74
C VAL A 258 -14.52 -1.44 -3.82
N MET A 259 -13.37 -2.07 -3.57
CA MET A 259 -12.79 -3.06 -4.47
C MET A 259 -13.71 -4.27 -4.68
N PHE A 260 -14.38 -4.74 -3.62
CA PHE A 260 -15.35 -5.82 -3.72
C PHE A 260 -16.59 -5.43 -4.55
N TYR A 261 -17.06 -4.18 -4.47
CA TYR A 261 -18.17 -3.72 -5.31
C TYR A 261 -17.77 -3.47 -6.77
N LEU A 262 -16.53 -3.05 -7.01
CA LEU A 262 -15.94 -3.05 -8.35
C LEU A 262 -15.93 -4.47 -8.95
N TYR A 263 -15.48 -5.46 -8.17
CA TYR A 263 -15.55 -6.88 -8.56
C TYR A 263 -16.98 -7.34 -8.86
N LYS A 264 -17.94 -7.09 -7.95
CA LYS A 264 -19.34 -7.48 -8.15
C LYS A 264 -19.93 -6.88 -9.42
N PHE A 265 -19.65 -5.61 -9.69
CA PHE A 265 -20.14 -4.95 -10.89
C PHE A 265 -19.53 -5.58 -12.15
N ASP A 266 -18.21 -5.74 -12.16
CA ASP A 266 -17.50 -6.41 -13.24
C ASP A 266 -18.05 -7.83 -13.51
N GLN A 267 -18.34 -8.58 -12.46
CA GLN A 267 -18.93 -9.92 -12.54
C GLN A 267 -20.38 -9.91 -13.06
N ALA A 268 -21.20 -8.95 -12.65
CA ALA A 268 -22.60 -8.85 -13.07
C ALA A 268 -22.71 -8.60 -14.59
N ILE A 269 -21.82 -7.75 -15.13
CA ILE A 269 -21.83 -7.38 -16.55
C ILE A 269 -21.04 -8.36 -17.42
N SER A 270 -20.15 -9.19 -16.85
CA SER A 270 -19.26 -10.08 -17.63
C SER A 270 -19.98 -11.10 -18.51
N ARG A 271 -21.25 -11.40 -18.20
CA ARG A 271 -22.11 -12.29 -19.00
C ARG A 271 -22.39 -11.73 -20.38
N TYR A 272 -22.29 -10.41 -20.56
CA TYR A 272 -22.46 -9.79 -21.85
C TYR A 272 -21.36 -10.21 -22.83
N ARG A 273 -21.78 -10.87 -23.91
CA ARG A 273 -20.96 -11.24 -25.05
C ARG A 273 -21.65 -10.74 -26.31
N ASN A 274 -20.98 -9.85 -27.04
CA ASN A 274 -21.42 -9.43 -28.36
C ASN A 274 -20.20 -9.15 -29.24
N GLY A 275 -20.00 -9.98 -30.26
CA GLY A 275 -18.83 -9.92 -31.15
C GLY A 275 -18.94 -8.87 -32.25
N ASP A 276 -20.12 -8.27 -32.44
CA ASP A 276 -20.42 -7.39 -33.59
C ASP A 276 -20.23 -5.89 -33.28
N ILE A 277 -19.78 -5.54 -32.07
CA ILE A 277 -19.49 -4.14 -31.70
C ILE A 277 -18.06 -3.80 -32.12
N GLU A 278 -17.92 -2.84 -33.03
CA GLU A 278 -16.62 -2.24 -33.34
C GLU A 278 -16.20 -1.25 -32.23
N GLY A 279 -14.95 -1.33 -31.77
CA GLY A 279 -14.39 -0.40 -30.79
C GLY A 279 -13.53 -1.07 -29.72
N TYR A 280 -13.24 -0.31 -28.66
CA TYR A 280 -12.42 -0.75 -27.54
C TYR A 280 -13.20 -1.60 -26.52
N PHE A 281 -14.50 -1.30 -26.35
CA PHE A 281 -15.40 -2.02 -25.44
C PHE A 281 -16.37 -2.89 -26.24
N GLN A 282 -16.30 -4.22 -26.10
CA GLN A 282 -17.07 -5.16 -26.90
C GLN A 282 -17.85 -6.14 -26.01
N GLU A 283 -17.16 -6.71 -25.02
CA GLU A 283 -17.71 -7.61 -24.02
C GLU A 283 -17.85 -6.91 -22.67
N GLY A 284 -18.75 -7.41 -21.81
CA GLY A 284 -19.00 -6.75 -20.51
C GLY A 284 -17.74 -6.63 -19.64
N LYS A 285 -16.85 -7.62 -19.70
CA LYS A 285 -15.56 -7.58 -19.00
C LYS A 285 -14.68 -6.41 -19.44
N ASP A 286 -14.84 -5.89 -20.65
CA ASP A 286 -13.93 -4.88 -21.19
C ASP A 286 -14.04 -3.55 -20.44
N LEU A 287 -15.20 -3.24 -19.84
CA LEU A 287 -15.41 -2.00 -19.10
C LEU A 287 -14.35 -1.80 -18.01
N PHE A 288 -14.24 -2.76 -17.08
CA PHE A 288 -13.25 -2.72 -16.00
C PHE A 288 -11.92 -3.41 -16.35
N SER A 289 -11.73 -3.78 -17.62
CA SER A 289 -10.38 -4.03 -18.15
C SER A 289 -9.61 -2.71 -18.35
N SER A 290 -10.35 -1.62 -18.53
CA SER A 290 -9.79 -0.28 -18.63
C SER A 290 -9.47 0.25 -17.24
N GLN A 291 -8.17 0.41 -16.96
CA GLN A 291 -7.72 1.07 -15.73
C GLN A 291 -8.27 2.50 -15.61
N SER A 292 -8.51 3.20 -16.73
CA SER A 292 -9.18 4.51 -16.73
C SER A 292 -10.61 4.44 -16.17
N ALA A 293 -11.36 3.38 -16.50
CA ALA A 293 -12.70 3.15 -15.98
C ALA A 293 -12.69 2.79 -14.49
N CYS A 294 -11.77 1.90 -14.08
CA CYS A 294 -11.57 1.54 -12.67
C CYS A 294 -11.25 2.78 -11.83
N ILE A 295 -10.31 3.62 -12.29
CA ILE A 295 -9.94 4.88 -11.61
C ILE A 295 -11.14 5.83 -11.51
N GLY A 296 -11.90 5.99 -12.60
CA GLY A 296 -13.09 6.84 -12.60
C GLY A 296 -14.12 6.37 -11.57
N PHE A 297 -14.40 5.07 -11.52
CA PHE A 297 -15.36 4.47 -10.60
C PHE A 297 -14.92 4.62 -9.14
N VAL A 298 -13.68 4.22 -8.82
CA VAL A 298 -13.13 4.31 -7.47
C VAL A 298 -13.03 5.75 -6.99
N THR A 299 -12.66 6.70 -7.85
CA THR A 299 -12.58 8.12 -7.49
C THR A 299 -13.97 8.74 -7.27
N ALA A 300 -14.98 8.35 -8.06
CA ALA A 300 -16.36 8.81 -7.87
C ALA A 300 -16.94 8.33 -6.52
N LEU A 301 -16.65 7.09 -6.16
CA LEU A 301 -16.98 6.55 -4.84
C LEU A 301 -16.21 7.28 -3.73
N ALA A 302 -14.91 7.56 -3.92
CA ALA A 302 -14.11 8.33 -2.96
C ALA A 302 -14.74 9.71 -2.67
N PHE A 303 -15.17 10.45 -3.69
CA PHE A 303 -15.85 11.74 -3.50
C PHE A 303 -17.13 11.62 -2.69
N SER A 304 -17.89 10.56 -2.95
CA SER A 304 -19.19 10.34 -2.34
C SER A 304 -19.08 9.85 -0.89
N ILE A 305 -18.04 9.06 -0.58
CA ILE A 305 -17.83 8.42 0.73
C ILE A 305 -16.95 9.27 1.65
N LEU A 306 -15.83 9.80 1.14
CA LEU A 306 -14.82 10.50 1.93
C LEU A 306 -15.00 12.02 1.94
N GLY A 307 -15.78 12.55 0.99
CA GLY A 307 -15.92 14.00 0.77
C GLY A 307 -14.97 14.52 -0.30
N ARG A 308 -15.00 15.83 -0.58
CA ARG A 308 -14.12 16.44 -1.59
C ARG A 308 -12.76 16.80 -0.99
N PRO A 309 -11.70 16.97 -1.79
CA PRO A 309 -10.44 17.49 -1.27
C PRO A 309 -10.65 18.79 -0.49
N GLY A 310 -10.19 18.83 0.77
CA GLY A 310 -10.37 19.99 1.67
C GLY A 310 -11.65 19.97 2.51
N ASN A 311 -12.54 18.98 2.35
CA ASN A 311 -13.71 18.77 3.20
C ASN A 311 -13.96 17.27 3.40
N ASP A 312 -13.27 16.70 4.38
CA ASP A 312 -13.34 15.27 4.68
C ASP A 312 -14.47 14.99 5.67
N TYR A 313 -15.28 13.98 5.36
CA TYR A 313 -16.31 13.52 6.30
C TYR A 313 -15.68 12.79 7.48
N LYS A 314 -16.37 12.82 8.63
CA LYS A 314 -15.97 12.04 9.82
C LYS A 314 -16.21 10.54 9.59
N PRO A 315 -15.48 9.64 10.28
CA PRO A 315 -15.61 8.20 10.08
C PRO A 315 -17.05 7.66 10.16
N GLU A 316 -17.87 8.16 11.08
CA GLU A 316 -19.27 7.75 11.22
C GLU A 316 -20.10 8.12 9.99
N GLU A 317 -19.90 9.33 9.45
CA GLU A 317 -20.57 9.82 8.25
C GLU A 317 -20.08 9.07 7.00
N GLN A 318 -18.77 8.79 6.90
CA GLN A 318 -18.21 7.98 5.82
C GLN A 318 -18.87 6.59 5.80
N ASN A 319 -18.99 5.95 6.96
CA ASN A 319 -19.62 4.65 7.08
C ASN A 319 -21.10 4.68 6.69
N GLN A 320 -21.84 5.69 7.14
CA GLN A 320 -23.25 5.85 6.77
C GLN A 320 -23.43 6.04 5.25
N LYS A 321 -22.62 6.92 4.64
CA LYS A 321 -22.65 7.16 3.18
C LYS A 321 -22.28 5.90 2.40
N TRP A 322 -21.27 5.17 2.87
CA TRP A 322 -20.90 3.90 2.25
C TRP A 322 -22.04 2.89 2.31
N GLN A 323 -22.70 2.70 3.47
CA GLN A 323 -23.84 1.77 3.57
C GLN A 323 -25.01 2.15 2.65
N ASP A 324 -25.30 3.44 2.49
CA ASP A 324 -26.35 3.90 1.56
C ASP A 324 -25.99 3.60 0.09
N ILE A 325 -24.75 3.90 -0.32
CA ILE A 325 -24.24 3.57 -1.66
C ILE A 325 -24.26 2.05 -1.90
N LYS A 326 -23.86 1.28 -0.90
CA LYS A 326 -23.81 -0.19 -0.92
C LYS A 326 -25.19 -0.77 -1.24
N ASN A 327 -26.20 -0.38 -0.48
CA ASN A 327 -27.58 -0.85 -0.65
C ASN A 327 -28.12 -0.52 -2.04
N LYS A 328 -27.87 0.69 -2.54
CA LYS A 328 -28.31 1.12 -3.88
C LYS A 328 -27.60 0.36 -5.00
N THR A 329 -26.30 0.12 -4.81
CA THR A 329 -25.51 -0.65 -5.79
C THR A 329 -26.00 -2.09 -5.84
N ASP A 330 -26.28 -2.73 -4.69
CA ASP A 330 -26.82 -4.09 -4.67
C ASP A 330 -28.17 -4.19 -5.41
N VAL A 331 -29.06 -3.19 -5.28
CA VAL A 331 -30.32 -3.15 -6.06
C VAL A 331 -30.05 -3.11 -7.57
N LEU A 332 -29.10 -2.30 -8.02
CA LEU A 332 -28.71 -2.26 -9.44
C LEU A 332 -28.10 -3.59 -9.90
N LEU A 333 -27.23 -4.19 -9.09
CA LEU A 333 -26.59 -5.47 -9.41
C LEU A 333 -27.64 -6.58 -9.54
N THR A 334 -28.60 -6.67 -8.62
CA THR A 334 -29.72 -7.61 -8.73
C THR A 334 -30.58 -7.35 -9.96
N LYS A 335 -30.79 -6.08 -10.36
CA LYS A 335 -31.45 -5.75 -11.64
C LYS A 335 -30.67 -6.34 -12.81
N ILE A 336 -29.36 -6.08 -12.89
CA ILE A 336 -28.48 -6.57 -13.97
C ILE A 336 -28.41 -8.11 -14.00
N GLU A 337 -28.39 -8.76 -12.83
CA GLU A 337 -28.36 -10.22 -12.71
C GLU A 337 -29.58 -10.90 -13.35
N ASN A 338 -30.73 -10.23 -13.36
CA ASN A 338 -31.97 -10.71 -13.95
C ASN A 338 -32.14 -10.36 -15.45
N LEU A 339 -31.24 -9.55 -16.03
CA LEU A 339 -31.27 -9.22 -17.45
C LEU A 339 -30.72 -10.35 -18.32
N SER A 340 -31.30 -10.50 -19.50
CA SER A 340 -30.75 -11.31 -20.61
C SER A 340 -29.52 -10.64 -21.22
N ASN A 341 -28.75 -11.38 -22.04
CA ASN A 341 -27.55 -10.86 -22.70
C ASN A 341 -27.81 -9.57 -23.50
N ASP A 342 -28.90 -9.53 -24.27
CA ASP A 342 -29.24 -8.38 -25.12
C ASP A 342 -29.68 -7.17 -24.28
N GLU A 343 -30.39 -7.42 -23.19
CA GLU A 343 -30.79 -6.38 -22.24
C GLU A 343 -29.57 -5.81 -21.49
N ILE A 344 -28.57 -6.62 -21.15
CA ILE A 344 -27.30 -6.13 -20.60
C ILE A 344 -26.59 -5.25 -21.65
N GLY A 345 -26.61 -5.64 -22.92
CA GLY A 345 -26.08 -4.83 -24.02
C GLY A 345 -26.74 -3.46 -24.12
N ASN A 346 -28.07 -3.42 -24.08
CA ASN A 346 -28.86 -2.18 -24.07
C ASN A 346 -28.60 -1.33 -22.81
N PHE A 347 -28.43 -1.98 -21.66
CA PHE A 347 -28.09 -1.31 -20.41
C PHE A 347 -26.69 -0.66 -20.49
N LEU A 348 -25.69 -1.38 -21.01
CA LEU A 348 -24.30 -0.90 -21.08
C LEU A 348 -24.09 0.16 -22.15
N ASP A 349 -24.79 0.08 -23.29
CA ASP A 349 -24.67 1.01 -24.42
C ASP A 349 -23.21 1.29 -24.84
N PHE A 350 -22.46 0.23 -25.11
CA PHE A 350 -21.08 0.32 -25.60
C PHE A 350 -20.92 1.04 -26.95
N PRO A 351 -21.88 1.01 -27.91
CA PRO A 351 -21.78 1.83 -29.11
C PRO A 351 -21.60 3.32 -28.79
N THR A 352 -22.43 3.88 -27.89
CA THR A 352 -22.28 5.27 -27.44
C THR A 352 -20.95 5.49 -26.72
N LEU A 353 -20.54 4.57 -25.84
CA LEU A 353 -19.27 4.68 -25.10
C LEU A 353 -18.06 4.75 -26.06
N ASN A 354 -18.00 3.83 -27.04
CA ASN A 354 -16.93 3.78 -28.04
C ASN A 354 -16.91 5.04 -28.92
N GLU A 355 -18.08 5.56 -29.30
CA GLU A 355 -18.20 6.80 -30.07
C GLU A 355 -17.64 8.00 -29.29
N LEU A 356 -17.92 8.11 -28.00
CA LEU A 356 -17.48 9.25 -27.18
C LEU A 356 -16.00 9.19 -26.82
N ILE A 357 -15.44 8.00 -26.61
CA ILE A 357 -14.01 7.82 -26.30
C ILE A 357 -13.13 8.01 -27.53
N SER A 358 -13.58 7.57 -28.72
CA SER A 358 -12.79 7.67 -29.96
C SER A 358 -12.55 9.11 -30.45
N LYS A 359 -13.35 10.09 -30.03
CA LYS A 359 -13.32 11.49 -30.50
C LYS A 359 -12.13 12.34 -30.04
N LYS A 360 -11.25 11.91 -29.12
CA LYS A 360 -10.16 12.76 -28.57
C LYS A 360 -8.77 12.10 -28.49
N PRO A 361 -7.91 12.22 -29.52
CA PRO A 361 -6.63 11.50 -29.59
C PRO A 361 -5.45 12.14 -28.82
N GLY A 362 -5.51 13.41 -28.41
CA GLY A 362 -4.32 14.15 -27.95
C GLY A 362 -3.86 13.96 -26.49
N ARG A 363 -4.73 13.43 -25.61
CA ARG A 363 -4.44 13.13 -24.19
C ARG A 363 -5.30 11.96 -23.68
N LYS A 364 -5.29 10.84 -24.42
CA LYS A 364 -6.21 9.69 -24.23
C LYS A 364 -6.42 9.31 -22.75
N ASN A 365 -5.35 9.00 -22.02
CA ASN A 365 -5.49 8.49 -20.65
C ASN A 365 -6.07 9.51 -19.64
N PHE A 366 -5.68 10.79 -19.69
CA PHE A 366 -6.21 11.77 -18.72
C PHE A 366 -7.67 12.11 -19.02
N PHE A 367 -7.99 12.29 -20.30
CA PHE A 367 -9.36 12.59 -20.72
C PHE A 367 -10.30 11.42 -20.41
N GLU A 368 -9.89 10.18 -20.66
CA GLU A 368 -10.67 8.99 -20.34
C GLU A 368 -10.93 8.85 -18.83
N ARG A 369 -9.92 9.08 -18.00
CA ARG A 369 -10.08 9.02 -16.53
C ARG A 369 -11.10 10.03 -16.01
N GLU A 370 -11.03 11.28 -16.48
CA GLU A 370 -12.02 12.31 -16.15
C GLU A 370 -13.41 11.98 -16.72
N PHE A 371 -13.47 11.43 -17.94
CA PHE A 371 -14.71 10.98 -18.55
C PHE A 371 -15.43 9.95 -17.70
N PHE A 372 -14.73 8.88 -17.29
CA PHE A 372 -15.31 7.86 -16.43
C PHE A 372 -15.67 8.40 -15.05
N LEU A 373 -14.85 9.29 -14.47
CA LEU A 373 -15.19 9.95 -13.20
C LEU A 373 -16.56 10.65 -13.27
N GLN A 374 -16.80 11.46 -14.31
CA GLN A 374 -18.08 12.17 -14.44
C GLN A 374 -19.25 11.22 -14.69
N ALA A 375 -19.05 10.19 -15.52
CA ALA A 375 -20.07 9.18 -15.78
C ALA A 375 -20.50 8.46 -14.49
N PHE A 376 -19.54 8.03 -13.67
CA PHE A 376 -19.84 7.35 -12.42
C PHE A 376 -20.32 8.29 -11.31
N ASN A 377 -19.90 9.57 -11.30
CA ASN A 377 -20.51 10.57 -10.42
C ASN A 377 -22.00 10.74 -10.72
N LEU A 378 -22.39 10.78 -12.00
CA LEU A 378 -23.80 10.83 -12.38
C LEU A 378 -24.54 9.55 -11.96
N LEU A 379 -23.93 8.37 -12.16
CA LEU A 379 -24.51 7.11 -11.70
C LEU A 379 -24.80 7.13 -10.18
N ILE A 380 -23.87 7.65 -9.38
CA ILE A 380 -24.01 7.75 -7.92
C ILE A 380 -25.06 8.82 -7.56
N SER A 381 -25.09 9.97 -8.23
CA SER A 381 -26.09 11.02 -7.95
C SER A 381 -27.51 10.58 -8.29
N GLU A 382 -27.67 9.78 -9.35
CA GLU A 382 -28.92 9.09 -9.70
C GLU A 382 -29.21 7.87 -8.81
N LYS A 383 -28.43 7.67 -7.74
CA LYS A 383 -28.62 6.61 -6.75
C LYS A 383 -28.63 5.21 -7.38
N PHE A 384 -27.85 5.01 -8.45
CA PHE A 384 -27.81 3.77 -9.24
C PHE A 384 -29.17 3.37 -9.85
N ASN A 385 -30.13 4.29 -9.89
CA ASN A 385 -31.46 4.07 -10.45
C ASN A 385 -31.54 4.60 -11.88
N ILE A 386 -30.98 3.83 -12.82
CA ILE A 386 -30.91 4.18 -14.23
C ILE A 386 -31.48 3.07 -15.11
N ASP A 387 -32.01 3.46 -16.26
CA ASP A 387 -32.49 2.50 -17.28
C ASP A 387 -31.34 1.94 -18.11
N ASN A 388 -30.40 2.80 -18.49
CA ASN A 388 -29.15 2.46 -19.16
C ASN A 388 -28.04 3.46 -18.82
N MET A 389 -26.81 3.11 -19.18
CA MET A 389 -25.60 3.89 -18.97
C MET A 389 -25.44 5.04 -19.98
N THR A 390 -26.29 5.16 -21.01
CA THR A 390 -26.21 6.22 -22.03
C THR A 390 -26.16 7.61 -21.39
N GLN A 391 -27.00 7.86 -20.38
CA GLN A 391 -27.00 9.12 -19.65
C GLN A 391 -25.68 9.37 -18.90
N CYS A 392 -25.09 8.32 -18.32
CA CYS A 392 -23.80 8.39 -17.65
C CYS A 392 -22.68 8.68 -18.65
N TRP A 393 -22.65 8.01 -19.80
CA TRP A 393 -21.65 8.25 -20.85
C TRP A 393 -21.71 9.67 -21.41
N ARG A 394 -22.90 10.28 -21.41
CA ARG A 394 -23.10 11.66 -21.83
C ARG A 394 -22.94 12.68 -20.71
N ALA A 395 -22.53 12.32 -19.49
CA ALA A 395 -22.42 13.27 -18.38
C ALA A 395 -21.51 14.48 -18.62
N LEU A 396 -20.60 14.41 -19.60
CA LEU A 396 -19.70 15.49 -20.01
C LEU A 396 -20.20 16.34 -21.19
N TYR A 397 -21.36 16.02 -21.75
CA TYR A 397 -21.94 16.63 -22.95
C TYR A 397 -23.37 17.07 -22.70
#